data_AF-A0A1G6AY08-F1
#
_entry.id   AF-A0A1G6AY08-F1
#
_cell.length_a   1.000
_cell.length_b   1.000
_cell.length_c   1.000
_cell.angle_alpha   90.00
_cell.angle_beta   90.00
_cell.angle_gamma   90.00
#
_symmetry.space_group_name_H-M   'P 1'
#
loop_
_entity.id
_entity.type
_entity.pdbx_description
1 polymer ?
#
loop_
_entity_poly.entity_id
_entity_poly.type
_entity_poly.pdbx_seq_one_letter_code
_entity_poly.pdbx_strand_id
1 'polypeptide(L)'
;MKMRHDFFVRHLKLLNLIPLFFFALMYYQTGTVLHRAPLFLVAALGVMSGFVSRNMKEHIISSLMLLLACAIGMIGFTYYYYYFIHAADDAPIIGAFVVFVYGIFVMTGFAIGAVIVVVKDRIRKKKENIEAV
;
A
#
# COMPACT_ATOMS: atom_id res chain seq x y z
N MET A 1 18.39 14.98 -15.26
CA MET A 1 17.03 14.50 -14.91
C MET A 1 16.97 13.37 -13.86
N LYS A 2 18.09 12.68 -13.56
CA LYS A 2 18.19 11.58 -12.57
C LYS A 2 17.85 12.00 -11.12
N MET A 3 18.33 13.17 -10.68
CA MET A 3 18.07 13.71 -9.33
C MET A 3 16.59 13.90 -8.97
N ARG A 4 15.73 14.28 -9.92
CA ARG A 4 14.29 14.51 -9.65
C ARG A 4 13.54 13.19 -9.41
N HIS A 5 14.02 12.10 -9.98
CA HIS A 5 13.41 10.77 -9.86
C HIS A 5 13.75 10.10 -8.53
N ASP A 6 15.01 10.20 -8.10
CA ASP A 6 15.45 9.65 -6.80
C ASP A 6 14.73 10.35 -5.63
N PHE A 7 14.49 11.66 -5.76
CA PHE A 7 13.67 12.43 -4.83
C PHE A 7 12.23 11.90 -4.77
N PHE A 8 11.60 11.65 -5.92
CA PHE A 8 10.22 11.17 -6.00
C PHE A 8 10.05 9.75 -5.44
N VAL A 9 11.00 8.85 -5.72
CA VAL A 9 10.98 7.47 -5.18
C VAL A 9 11.23 7.47 -3.67
N ARG A 10 12.12 8.32 -3.15
CA ARG A 10 12.29 8.50 -1.70
C ARG A 10 11.00 9.01 -1.05
N HIS A 11 10.35 10.02 -1.65
CA HIS A 11 9.09 10.54 -1.13
C HIS A 11 7.97 9.51 -1.21
N LEU A 12 7.91 8.71 -2.28
CA LEU A 12 6.91 7.65 -2.41
C LEU A 12 7.08 6.55 -1.35
N LYS A 13 8.33 6.15 -1.06
CA LYS A 13 8.61 5.22 0.04
C LYS A 13 8.16 5.78 1.39
N LEU A 14 8.36 7.08 1.60
CA LEU A 14 7.89 7.78 2.80
C LEU A 14 6.35 7.89 2.82
N LEU A 15 5.72 8.13 1.66
CA LEU A 15 4.27 8.17 1.49
C LEU A 15 3.63 6.80 1.76
N ASN A 16 4.31 5.70 1.42
CA ASN A 16 3.84 4.35 1.73
C ASN A 16 3.86 4.03 3.24
N LEU A 17 4.48 4.87 4.07
CA LEU A 17 4.35 4.82 5.53
C LEU A 17 3.14 5.62 6.06
N ILE A 18 2.55 6.53 5.28
CA ILE A 18 1.37 7.31 5.67
C ILE A 18 0.19 6.44 6.11
N PRO A 19 -0.11 5.29 5.45
CA PRO A 19 -1.14 4.37 5.94
C PRO A 19 -0.93 4.00 7.40
N LEU A 20 0.31 3.74 7.83
CA LEU A 20 0.64 3.37 9.21
C LEU A 20 0.21 4.46 10.21
N PHE A 21 0.47 5.73 9.86
CA PHE A 21 0.09 6.88 10.68
C PHE A 21 -1.41 7.17 10.64
N PHE A 22 -2.07 6.99 9.49
CA PHE A 22 -3.52 7.15 9.37
C PHE A 22 -4.28 6.06 10.11
N PHE A 23 -3.81 4.82 10.05
CA PHE A 23 -4.27 3.74 10.90
C PHE A 23 -4.14 4.18 12.37
N ALA A 24 -2.97 4.66 12.79
CA ALA A 24 -2.71 5.13 14.16
C ALA A 24 -3.65 6.27 14.64
N LEU A 25 -3.85 7.30 13.82
CA LEU A 25 -4.71 8.45 14.16
C LEU A 25 -6.19 8.11 14.20
N MET A 26 -6.67 7.33 13.24
CA MET A 26 -8.08 6.96 13.18
C MET A 26 -8.48 6.02 14.33
N TYR A 27 -7.51 5.35 14.97
CA TYR A 27 -7.73 4.61 16.23
C TYR A 27 -8.20 5.47 17.39
N TYR A 28 -7.83 6.75 17.44
CA TYR A 28 -8.23 7.65 18.53
C TYR A 28 -9.59 8.32 18.30
N GLN A 29 -10.04 8.42 17.04
CA GLN A 29 -11.20 9.26 16.68
C GLN A 29 -12.50 8.49 16.45
N THR A 30 -12.44 7.22 16.09
CA THR A 30 -13.63 6.50 15.59
C THR A 30 -13.68 5.08 16.13
N GLY A 31 -14.63 4.79 17.02
CA GLY A 31 -14.93 3.45 17.55
C GLY A 31 -15.51 2.47 16.52
N THR A 32 -15.17 2.63 15.23
CA THR A 32 -15.67 1.83 14.12
C THR A 32 -14.64 0.79 13.70
N VAL A 33 -15.10 -0.44 13.48
CA VAL A 33 -14.26 -1.60 13.10
C VAL A 33 -13.64 -1.48 11.71
N LEU A 34 -14.34 -0.84 10.74
CA LEU A 34 -13.88 -0.75 9.35
C LEU A 34 -14.03 0.68 8.82
N HIS A 35 -12.94 1.45 8.83
CA HIS A 35 -12.94 2.79 8.26
C HIS A 35 -12.70 2.74 6.74
N ARG A 36 -13.44 3.55 5.97
CA ARG A 36 -13.36 3.55 4.49
C ARG A 36 -12.14 4.32 3.97
N ALA A 37 -11.73 5.36 4.68
CA ALA A 37 -10.64 6.25 4.22
C ALA A 37 -9.27 5.57 4.04
N PRO A 38 -8.79 4.71 4.98
CA PRO A 38 -7.52 4.01 4.80
C PRO A 38 -7.56 3.02 3.61
N LEU A 39 -8.71 2.42 3.31
CA LEU A 39 -8.88 1.55 2.14
C LEU A 39 -8.61 2.29 0.83
N PHE A 40 -9.23 3.46 0.65
CA PHE A 40 -9.02 4.28 -0.55
C PHE A 40 -7.58 4.79 -0.64
N LEU A 41 -6.99 5.19 0.49
CA LEU A 41 -5.62 5.69 0.55
C LEU A 41 -4.61 4.59 0.15
N VAL A 42 -4.77 3.38 0.68
CA VAL A 42 -3.92 2.23 0.34
C VAL A 42 -4.04 1.85 -1.13
N ALA A 43 -5.27 1.81 -1.67
CA ALA A 43 -5.50 1.54 -3.08
C ALA A 43 -4.83 2.59 -3.98
N ALA A 44 -4.99 3.89 -3.64
CA ALA A 44 -4.39 4.99 -4.39
C ALA A 44 -2.86 4.93 -4.36
N LEU A 45 -2.25 4.67 -3.19
CA LEU A 45 -0.80 4.53 -3.05
C LEU A 45 -0.26 3.31 -3.83
N GLY A 46 -0.99 2.19 -3.78
CA GLY A 46 -0.66 1.00 -4.57
C GLY A 46 -0.60 1.29 -6.07
N VAL A 47 -1.61 1.98 -6.60
CA VAL A 47 -1.66 2.37 -8.02
C VAL A 47 -0.59 3.40 -8.36
N MET A 48 -0.42 4.45 -7.53
CA MET A 48 0.62 5.46 -7.72
C MET A 48 2.03 4.85 -7.76
N SER A 49 2.27 3.80 -6.96
CA SER A 49 3.55 3.10 -6.97
C SER A 49 3.87 2.45 -8.32
N GLY A 50 2.86 1.99 -9.06
CA GLY A 50 3.05 1.47 -10.41
C GLY A 50 3.40 2.56 -11.42
N PHE A 51 2.77 3.74 -11.32
CA PHE A 51 3.06 4.86 -12.22
C PHE A 51 4.46 5.44 -12.02
N VAL A 52 4.90 5.56 -10.76
CA VAL A 52 6.19 6.16 -10.40
C VAL A 52 7.36 5.22 -10.65
N SER A 53 7.16 3.91 -10.47
CA SER A 53 8.24 2.94 -10.64
C SER A 53 8.71 2.86 -12.10
N ARG A 54 10.03 2.80 -12.29
CA ARG A 54 10.65 2.64 -13.63
C ARG A 54 10.87 1.18 -14.01
N ASN A 55 11.05 0.34 -13.00
CA ASN A 55 11.38 -1.07 -13.15
C ASN A 55 10.55 -1.90 -12.18
N MET A 56 10.32 -3.17 -12.51
CA MET A 56 9.59 -4.10 -11.65
C MET A 56 10.20 -4.22 -10.25
N LYS A 57 11.53 -4.18 -10.13
CA LYS A 57 12.23 -4.23 -8.84
C LYS A 57 11.82 -3.08 -7.90
N GLU A 58 11.73 -1.85 -8.43
CA GLU A 58 11.34 -0.68 -7.63
C GLU A 58 9.87 -0.78 -7.19
N HIS A 59 9.01 -1.24 -8.09
CA HIS A 59 7.60 -1.44 -7.80
C HIS A 59 7.37 -2.50 -6.72
N ILE A 60 8.08 -3.63 -6.81
CA ILE A 60 8.03 -4.69 -5.80
C ILE A 60 8.46 -4.16 -4.43
N ILE A 61 9.58 -3.43 -4.35
CA ILE A 61 10.07 -2.89 -3.07
C ILE A 61 9.07 -1.88 -2.48
N SER A 62 8.55 -0.96 -3.31
CA SER A 62 7.58 0.05 -2.86
C SER A 62 6.30 -0.60 -2.36
N SER A 63 5.82 -1.62 -3.07
CA SER A 63 4.60 -2.35 -2.71
C SER A 63 4.79 -3.23 -1.49
N LEU A 64 5.96 -3.84 -1.32
CA LEU A 64 6.31 -4.60 -0.12
C LEU A 64 6.33 -3.69 1.12
N MET A 65 6.86 -2.47 0.99
CA MET A 65 6.81 -1.48 2.08
C MET A 65 5.37 -1.08 2.42
N LEU A 66 4.52 -0.88 1.40
CA LEU A 66 3.10 -0.56 1.61
C LEU A 66 2.36 -1.70 2.31
N LEU A 67 2.65 -2.96 1.92
CA LEU A 67 2.08 -4.15 2.51
C LEU A 67 2.52 -4.33 3.97
N LEU A 68 3.81 -4.12 4.26
CA LEU A 68 4.35 -4.12 5.63
C LEU A 68 3.71 -3.03 6.50
N ALA A 69 3.55 -1.81 5.96
CA ALA A 69 2.89 -0.71 6.68
C ALA A 69 1.42 -1.05 6.99
N CYS A 70 0.69 -1.66 6.05
CA CYS A 70 -0.67 -2.13 6.31
C CYS A 70 -0.69 -3.26 7.34
N ALA A 71 0.20 -4.25 7.22
CA ALA A 71 0.27 -5.38 8.15
C ALA A 71 0.55 -4.92 9.59
N ILE A 72 1.53 -4.04 9.80
CA ILE A 72 1.85 -3.49 11.12
C ILE A 72 0.68 -2.66 11.66
N GLY A 73 0.05 -1.84 10.80
CA GLY A 73 -1.15 -1.09 11.16
C GLY A 73 -2.26 -2.01 11.69
N MET A 74 -2.58 -3.08 10.97
CA MET A 74 -3.64 -4.04 11.33
C MET A 74 -3.31 -4.90 12.57
N ILE A 75 -2.03 -5.25 12.78
CA ILE A 75 -1.59 -5.91 14.01
C ILE A 75 -1.81 -4.96 15.20
N GLY A 76 -1.46 -3.68 15.05
CA GLY A 76 -1.74 -2.64 16.04
C GLY A 76 -3.22 -2.48 16.33
N PHE A 77 -4.07 -2.51 15.30
CA PHE A 77 -5.54 -2.51 15.47
C PHE A 77 -6.02 -3.67 16.32
N THR A 78 -5.62 -4.89 15.96
CA THR A 78 -6.07 -6.12 16.63
C THR A 78 -5.62 -6.13 18.09
N TYR A 79 -4.38 -5.70 18.35
CA TYR A 79 -3.84 -5.57 19.71
C TYR A 79 -4.61 -4.53 20.54
N TYR A 80 -4.88 -3.35 19.97
CA TYR A 80 -5.66 -2.32 20.65
C TYR A 80 -7.09 -2.79 20.96
N TYR A 81 -7.77 -3.43 19.99
CA TYR A 81 -9.13 -3.94 20.16
C TYR A 81 -9.20 -4.99 21.27
N TYR A 82 -8.18 -5.85 21.35
CA TYR A 82 -8.07 -6.88 22.39
C TYR A 82 -7.90 -6.30 23.80
N TYR A 83 -7.01 -5.30 23.97
CA TYR A 83 -6.68 -4.78 25.30
C TYR A 83 -7.60 -3.66 25.79
N PHE A 84 -8.08 -2.77 24.91
CA PHE A 84 -8.78 -1.54 25.31
C PHE A 84 -10.31 -1.59 25.16
N ILE A 85 -10.84 -2.44 24.28
CA ILE A 85 -12.30 -2.53 24.02
C ILE A 85 -12.95 -3.70 24.78
N HIS A 86 -12.17 -4.50 25.52
CA HIS A 86 -12.66 -5.63 26.36
C HIS A 86 -13.54 -6.64 25.59
N ALA A 87 -13.42 -6.71 24.26
CA ALA A 87 -14.09 -7.71 23.42
C ALA A 87 -13.20 -8.94 23.23
N ALA A 88 -12.67 -9.50 24.33
CA ALA A 88 -11.60 -10.49 24.31
C ALA A 88 -11.87 -11.71 23.40
N ASP A 89 -13.12 -12.16 23.34
CA ASP A 89 -13.52 -13.34 22.55
C ASP A 89 -13.76 -13.03 21.07
N ASP A 90 -14.27 -11.84 20.73
CA ASP A 90 -14.59 -11.46 19.34
C ASP A 90 -13.45 -10.74 18.62
N ALA A 91 -12.51 -10.15 19.37
CA ALA A 91 -11.34 -9.44 18.87
C ALA A 91 -10.50 -10.20 17.82
N PRO A 92 -10.17 -11.50 17.97
CA PRO A 92 -9.38 -12.22 16.97
C PRO A 92 -10.14 -12.40 15.64
N ILE A 93 -11.46 -12.63 15.69
CA ILE A 93 -12.31 -12.79 14.50
C ILE A 93 -12.45 -11.46 13.76
N ILE A 94 -12.69 -10.38 14.51
CA ILE A 94 -12.79 -9.03 13.97
C ILE A 94 -11.45 -8.59 13.36
N GLY A 95 -10.33 -8.84 14.04
CA GLY A 95 -8.98 -8.57 13.54
C GLY A 95 -8.70 -9.34 12.24
N ALA A 96 -9.00 -10.63 12.20
CA ALA A 96 -8.83 -11.46 11.00
C ALA A 96 -9.69 -10.97 9.82
N PHE A 97 -10.96 -10.58 10.08
CA PHE A 97 -11.85 -10.01 9.07
C PHE A 97 -11.29 -8.71 8.47
N VAL A 98 -10.84 -7.79 9.33
CA VAL A 98 -10.23 -6.53 8.89
C VAL A 98 -8.96 -6.81 8.06
N VAL A 99 -8.12 -7.75 8.50
CA VAL A 99 -6.92 -8.16 7.76
C VAL A 99 -7.26 -8.71 6.38
N PHE A 100 -8.29 -9.55 6.28
CA PHE A 100 -8.72 -10.12 5.00
C PHE A 100 -9.20 -9.05 4.03
N VAL A 101 -10.09 -8.15 4.49
CA VAL A 101 -10.64 -7.08 3.65
C VAL A 101 -9.51 -6.17 3.16
N TYR A 102 -8.68 -5.66 4.06
CA TYR A 102 -7.56 -4.79 3.69
C TYR A 102 -6.53 -5.51 2.82
N GLY A 103 -6.24 -6.78 3.10
CA GLY A 103 -5.36 -7.61 2.30
C GLY A 103 -5.82 -7.71 0.85
N ILE A 104 -7.11 -7.93 0.60
CA ILE A 104 -7.67 -7.95 -0.76
C ILE A 104 -7.43 -6.62 -1.46
N PHE A 105 -7.70 -5.48 -0.82
CA PHE A 105 -7.51 -4.17 -1.41
C PHE A 105 -6.03 -3.87 -1.73
N VAL A 106 -5.11 -4.20 -0.82
CA VAL A 106 -3.66 -4.06 -1.05
C VAL A 106 -3.24 -4.89 -2.26
N MET A 107 -3.69 -6.15 -2.33
CA MET A 107 -3.35 -7.05 -3.43
C MET A 107 -3.94 -6.58 -4.77
N THR A 108 -5.16 -6.04 -4.78
CA THR A 108 -5.75 -5.44 -5.99
C THR A 108 -4.94 -4.24 -6.45
N GLY A 109 -4.61 -3.31 -5.55
CA GLY A 109 -3.78 -2.14 -5.89
C GLY A 109 -2.40 -2.54 -6.42
N PHE A 110 -1.79 -3.56 -5.83
CA PHE A 110 -0.52 -4.14 -6.28
C PHE A 110 -0.62 -4.74 -7.67
N ALA A 111 -1.65 -5.56 -7.93
CA ALA A 111 -1.84 -6.17 -9.24
C ALA A 111 -2.02 -5.12 -10.36
N ILE A 112 -2.80 -4.07 -10.10
CA ILE A 112 -2.98 -2.95 -11.04
C ILE A 112 -1.64 -2.24 -11.29
N GLY A 113 -0.89 -1.93 -10.21
CA GLY A 113 0.43 -1.33 -10.32
C GLY A 113 1.41 -2.15 -11.14
N ALA A 114 1.40 -3.48 -10.98
CA ALA A 114 2.26 -4.39 -11.71
C ALA A 114 1.95 -4.39 -13.21
N VAL A 115 0.66 -4.42 -13.58
CA VAL A 115 0.21 -4.32 -14.98
C VAL A 115 0.72 -3.02 -15.62
N ILE A 116 0.59 -1.89 -14.92
CA ILE A 116 1.05 -0.57 -15.40
C ILE A 116 2.56 -0.59 -15.69
N VAL A 117 3.36 -1.15 -14.78
CA VAL A 117 4.82 -1.22 -14.93
C VAL A 117 5.21 -2.11 -16.11
N VAL A 118 4.55 -3.26 -16.27
CA VAL A 118 4.79 -4.17 -17.40
C VAL A 118 4.47 -3.49 -18.73
N VAL A 119 3.33 -2.81 -18.83
CA VAL A 119 2.93 -2.08 -20.04
C VAL A 119 3.95 -0.98 -20.36
N LYS A 120 4.37 -0.19 -19.36
CA LYS A 120 5.41 0.84 -19.52
C LYS A 120 6.73 0.26 -20.04
N ASP A 121 7.19 -0.87 -19.48
CA ASP A 121 8.45 -1.48 -19.89
C ASP A 121 8.39 -2.02 -21.33
N ARG A 122 7.23 -2.56 -21.74
CA ARG A 122 7.00 -3.02 -23.13
C ARG A 122 7.00 -1.85 -24.11
N ILE A 123 6.37 -0.73 -23.76
CA ILE A 123 6.36 0.48 -24.60
C ILE A 123 7.79 1.05 -24.73
N ARG A 124 8.55 1.11 -23.63
CA ARG A 124 9.93 1.61 -23.64
C ARG A 124 10.82 0.77 -24.56
N LYS A 125 10.79 -0.56 -24.42
CA LYS A 125 11.54 -1.49 -25.27
C LYS A 125 11.15 -1.40 -26.75
N LYS A 126 9.86 -1.21 -27.04
CA LYS A 126 9.40 -1.02 -28.43
C LYS A 126 9.96 0.26 -29.04
N LYS A 127 10.05 1.34 -28.26
CA LYS A 127 10.58 2.63 -28.71
C LYS A 127 12.10 2.57 -28.96
N GLU A 128 12.84 1.94 -28.05
CA GLU A 128 14.29 1.73 -28.19
C GLU A 128 14.63 0.89 -29.43
N ASN A 129 13.83 -0.12 -29.76
CA ASN A 129 14.00 -0.92 -30.99
C ASN A 129 13.68 -0.15 -32.28
N ILE A 130 12.83 0.88 -32.24
CA ILE A 130 12.50 1.70 -33.42
C ILE A 130 13.59 2.75 -33.68
N GLU A 131 14.18 3.31 -32.61
CA GLU A 131 15.26 4.31 -32.72
C GLU A 131 16.62 3.69 -33.06
N ALA A 132 16.77 2.36 -32.94
CA ALA A 132 17.99 1.62 -33.27
C ALA A 132 18.04 1.09 -34.72
N VAL A 133 16.97 1.31 -35.51
CA VAL A 133 16.83 0.93 -36.93
C VAL A 133 16.92 2.19 -37.78
#